data_AF-A0A2V6MDD0-F1
#
_entry.id   AF-A0A2V6MDD0-F1
#
_cell.length_a   1.000
_cell.length_b   1.000
_cell.length_c   1.000
_cell.angle_alpha   90.00
_cell.angle_beta   90.00
_cell.angle_gamma   90.00
#
_symmetry.space_group_name_H-M   'P 1'
#
loop_
_entity.id
_entity.type
_entity.pdbx_description
1 polymer ?
#
loop_
_entity_poly.entity_id
_entity_poly.type
_entity_poly.pdbx_seq_one_letter_code
_entity_poly.pdbx_strand_id
1 'polypeptide(L)'
;LDIAGSESATGKTLGTDLRKGKFTLPVLIFLRSASEFERERCSSLILDGKCEEMSEILKNRSANGALDESIAAGNDLISEAQRSIESLSSNSHAEGLFALGNAMREMFEQLRL
;
A
#
# COMPACT_ATOMS: atom_id res chain seq x y z
N LEU A 1 -4.33 -2.79 -5.87
CA LEU A 1 -3.92 -1.47 -5.33
C LEU A 1 -3.55 -0.53 -6.49
N ASP A 2 -3.64 0.79 -6.31
CA ASP A 2 -3.33 1.77 -7.38
C ASP A 2 -1.84 1.82 -7.77
N ILE A 3 -0.93 1.52 -6.84
CA ILE A 3 0.54 1.57 -7.08
C ILE A 3 1.15 0.16 -7.23
N ALA A 4 0.60 -0.84 -6.55
CA ALA A 4 1.14 -2.22 -6.49
C ALA A 4 0.20 -3.29 -7.05
N GLY A 5 -0.93 -2.91 -7.67
CA GLY A 5 -1.78 -3.88 -8.36
C GLY A 5 -1.16 -4.36 -9.66
N SER A 6 -1.52 -5.56 -10.12
CA SER A 6 -1.31 -5.92 -11.51
C SER A 6 -2.40 -5.26 -12.36
N GLU A 7 -2.01 -4.73 -13.52
CA GLU A 7 -2.97 -4.20 -14.50
C GLU A 7 -3.96 -5.30 -14.94
N SER A 8 -3.48 -6.54 -15.01
CA SER A 8 -4.28 -7.72 -15.36
C SER A 8 -5.40 -8.05 -14.37
N ALA A 9 -5.27 -7.69 -13.09
CA ALA A 9 -6.30 -7.93 -12.08
C ALA A 9 -7.25 -6.73 -11.87
N THR A 10 -6.89 -5.53 -12.35
CA THR A 10 -7.59 -4.28 -11.98
C THR A 10 -8.21 -3.52 -13.15
N GLY A 11 -7.79 -3.77 -14.40
CA GLY A 11 -8.32 -3.09 -15.58
C GLY A 11 -8.14 -1.55 -15.57
N LYS A 12 -7.21 -1.05 -14.75
CA LYS A 12 -6.93 0.38 -14.55
C LYS A 12 -5.45 0.66 -14.77
N THR A 13 -5.15 1.82 -15.34
CA THR A 13 -3.79 2.35 -15.40
C THR A 13 -3.30 2.63 -13.97
N LEU A 14 -2.17 2.05 -13.58
CA LEU A 14 -1.56 2.28 -12.27
C LEU A 14 -1.25 3.79 -12.05
N GLY A 15 -1.14 4.22 -10.79
CA GLY A 15 -0.78 5.59 -10.43
C GLY A 15 -1.88 6.64 -10.64
N THR A 16 -3.16 6.25 -10.56
CA THR A 16 -4.29 7.19 -10.69
C THR A 16 -4.35 8.19 -9.53
N ASP A 17 -3.98 7.77 -8.32
CA ASP A 17 -3.89 8.64 -7.15
C ASP A 17 -2.78 9.65 -7.34
N LEU A 18 -1.60 9.23 -7.84
CA LEU A 18 -0.50 10.12 -8.18
C LEU A 18 -0.90 11.17 -9.23
N ARG A 19 -1.58 10.76 -10.32
CA ARG A 19 -2.11 11.69 -11.34
C ARG A 19 -3.08 12.74 -10.77
N LYS A 20 -3.79 12.40 -9.70
CA LYS A 20 -4.71 13.30 -8.99
C LYS A 20 -4.03 14.13 -7.89
N GLY A 21 -2.70 14.05 -7.77
CA GLY A 21 -1.92 14.73 -6.73
C GLY A 21 -2.11 14.12 -5.34
N LYS A 22 -2.52 12.85 -5.25
CA LYS A 22 -2.70 12.14 -3.97
C LYS A 22 -1.45 11.33 -3.65
N PHE A 23 -0.76 11.77 -2.61
CA PHE A 23 0.43 11.11 -2.08
C PHE A 23 -0.01 10.10 -1.04
N THR A 24 -0.21 8.85 -1.45
CA THR A 24 -0.63 7.75 -0.57
C THR A 24 0.54 7.28 0.30
N LEU A 25 0.25 6.43 1.29
CA LEU A 25 1.24 5.99 2.29
C LEU A 25 2.56 5.46 1.70
N PRO A 26 2.57 4.61 0.64
CA PRO A 26 3.83 4.18 0.03
C PRO A 26 4.68 5.33 -0.51
N VAL A 27 4.05 6.36 -1.09
CA VAL A 27 4.75 7.55 -1.60
C VAL A 27 5.35 8.35 -0.44
N LEU A 28 4.59 8.55 0.64
CA LEU A 28 5.04 9.30 1.81
C LEU A 28 6.21 8.60 2.51
N ILE A 29 6.13 7.27 2.64
CA ILE A 29 7.22 6.46 3.22
C ILE A 29 8.46 6.55 2.35
N PHE A 30 8.32 6.39 1.03
CA PHE A 30 9.42 6.52 0.09
C PHE A 30 10.10 7.89 0.22
N LEU A 31 9.33 8.98 0.16
CA LEU A 31 9.87 10.33 0.26
C LEU A 31 10.58 10.61 1.59
N ARG A 32 10.15 9.94 2.68
CA ARG A 32 10.77 10.07 3.99
C ARG A 32 12.15 9.42 4.05
N SER A 33 12.32 8.22 3.48
CA SER A 33 13.58 7.47 3.52
C SER A 33 14.52 7.76 2.35
N ALA A 34 13.99 8.29 1.24
CA ALA A 34 14.75 8.60 0.04
C ALA A 34 15.86 9.63 0.29
N SER A 35 16.99 9.44 -0.39
CA SER A 35 18.05 10.43 -0.54
C SER A 35 17.54 11.67 -1.28
N GLU A 36 18.28 12.78 -1.20
CA GLU A 36 17.96 14.01 -1.92
C GLU A 36 17.83 13.78 -3.43
N PHE A 37 18.77 13.04 -4.01
CA PHE A 37 18.73 12.65 -5.43
C PHE A 37 17.47 11.87 -5.81
N GLU A 38 17.07 10.90 -4.98
CA GLU A 38 15.85 10.11 -5.22
C GLU A 38 14.58 10.95 -5.08
N ARG A 39 14.56 11.90 -4.13
CA ARG A 39 13.44 12.85 -3.97
C ARG A 39 13.32 13.78 -5.16
N GLU A 40 14.43 14.32 -5.65
CA GLU A 40 14.44 15.18 -6.85
C GLU A 40 13.95 14.41 -8.07
N ARG A 41 14.48 13.20 -8.29
CA ARG A 41 14.04 12.32 -9.38
C ARG A 41 12.54 12.02 -9.27
N CYS A 42 12.06 11.66 -8.09
CA CYS A 42 10.64 11.40 -7.83
C CYS A 42 9.78 12.64 -8.12
N SER A 43 10.23 13.81 -7.67
CA SER A 43 9.52 15.07 -7.88
C SER A 43 9.41 15.41 -9.36
N SER A 44 10.49 15.22 -10.13
CA SER A 44 10.46 15.39 -11.59
C SER A 44 9.46 14.44 -12.24
N LEU A 45 9.48 13.14 -11.89
CA LEU A 45 8.53 12.17 -12.46
C LEU A 45 7.07 12.53 -12.18
N ILE A 46 6.77 13.03 -10.98
CA ILE A 46 5.42 13.46 -10.62
C ILE A 46 5.00 14.70 -11.42
N LEU A 47 5.88 15.70 -11.52
CA LEU A 47 5.63 16.94 -12.26
C LEU A 47 5.48 16.69 -13.78
N ASP A 48 6.25 15.75 -14.32
CA ASP A 48 6.20 15.35 -15.74
C ASP A 48 5.04 14.39 -16.05
N GLY A 49 4.22 14.03 -15.04
CA GLY A 49 3.08 13.13 -15.21
C GLY A 49 3.46 11.66 -15.44
N LYS A 50 4.71 11.28 -15.22
CA LYS A 50 5.27 9.93 -15.43
C LYS A 50 4.94 8.98 -14.27
N CYS A 51 3.64 8.80 -14.03
CA CYS A 51 3.14 8.07 -12.86
C CYS A 51 3.44 6.56 -12.92
N GLU A 52 3.58 5.99 -14.12
CA GLU A 52 3.96 4.59 -14.33
C GLU A 52 5.43 4.36 -13.90
N GLU A 53 6.35 5.24 -14.31
CA GLU A 53 7.75 5.18 -13.88
C GLU A 53 7.88 5.31 -12.35
N MET A 54 7.08 6.20 -11.74
CA MET A 54 7.01 6.33 -10.29
C MET A 54 6.45 5.08 -9.60
N SER A 55 5.44 4.44 -10.20
CA SER A 55 4.86 3.21 -9.68
C SER A 55 5.88 2.07 -9.69
N GLU A 56 6.70 1.96 -10.73
CA GLU A 56 7.78 0.97 -10.80
C GLU A 56 8.87 1.22 -9.74
N ILE A 57 9.22 2.48 -9.45
CA ILE A 57 10.11 2.82 -8.33
C ILE A 57 9.52 2.32 -7.02
N LEU A 58 8.25 2.59 -6.75
CA LEU A 58 7.60 2.18 -5.50
C LEU A 58 7.41 0.66 -5.36
N LYS A 59 7.28 -0.05 -6.48
CA LYS A 59 7.25 -1.53 -6.50
C LYS A 59 8.64 -2.14 -6.31
N ASN A 60 9.72 -1.39 -6.54
CA ASN A 60 11.09 -1.89 -6.35
C ASN A 60 11.44 -2.03 -4.86
N ARG A 61 10.99 -3.15 -4.29
CA ARG A 61 11.16 -3.55 -2.89
C ARG A 61 12.61 -3.53 -2.44
N SER A 62 13.51 -4.04 -3.28
CA SER A 62 14.95 -4.16 -3.00
C SER A 62 15.64 -2.82 -2.80
N ALA A 63 15.09 -1.75 -3.37
CA ALA A 63 15.72 -0.43 -3.37
C ALA A 63 15.20 0.50 -2.27
N ASN A 64 13.91 0.42 -1.87
CA ASN A 64 13.33 1.44 -0.98
C ASN A 64 12.46 0.93 0.19
N GLY A 65 11.99 -0.32 0.18
CA GLY A 65 11.15 -0.90 1.26
C GLY A 65 9.80 -0.20 1.53
N ALA A 66 9.42 0.81 0.74
CA ALA A 66 8.29 1.69 1.09
C ALA A 66 6.93 0.97 0.98
N LEU A 67 6.79 0.10 -0.01
CA LEU A 67 5.61 -0.75 -0.16
C LEU A 67 5.50 -1.76 1.00
N ASP A 68 6.61 -2.35 1.42
CA ASP A 68 6.63 -3.31 2.52
C ASP A 68 6.29 -2.67 3.86
N GLU A 69 6.81 -1.48 4.12
CA GLU A 69 6.46 -0.74 5.33
C GLU A 69 4.98 -0.31 5.31
N SER A 70 4.43 0.04 4.14
CA SER A 70 2.99 0.33 4.01
C SER A 70 2.13 -0.90 4.29
N ILE A 71 2.55 -2.07 3.81
CA ILE A 71 1.89 -3.36 4.09
C ILE A 71 1.99 -3.69 5.58
N ALA A 72 3.14 -3.47 6.21
CA ALA A 72 3.33 -3.66 7.65
C ALA A 72 2.36 -2.77 8.46
N ALA A 73 2.28 -1.48 8.14
CA ALA A 73 1.36 -0.56 8.78
C ALA A 73 -0.12 -1.01 8.63
N GLY A 74 -0.50 -1.49 7.45
CA GLY A 74 -1.83 -2.07 7.24
C GLY A 74 -2.07 -3.32 8.10
N ASN A 75 -1.08 -4.21 8.18
CA ASN A 75 -1.15 -5.42 9.01
C ASN A 75 -1.27 -5.10 10.51
N ASP A 76 -0.61 -4.05 10.98
CA ASP A 76 -0.69 -3.61 12.37
C ASP A 76 -2.09 -3.09 12.71
N LEU A 77 -2.69 -2.29 11.82
CA LEU A 77 -4.07 -1.81 11.98
C LEU A 77 -5.09 -2.96 12.01
N ILE A 78 -4.90 -3.99 11.17
CA ILE A 78 -5.75 -5.19 11.20
C ILE A 78 -5.57 -5.92 12.54
N SER A 79 -4.34 -6.02 13.05
CA SER A 79 -4.06 -6.66 14.35
C SER A 79 -4.76 -5.93 15.49
N GLU A 80 -4.69 -4.60 15.49
CA GLU A 80 -5.35 -3.77 16.49
C GLU A 80 -6.88 -3.92 16.45
N ALA A 81 -7.45 -3.94 15.25
CA ALA A 81 -8.89 -4.16 15.07
C ALA A 81 -9.32 -5.56 15.57
N GLN A 82 -8.56 -6.61 15.22
CA GLN A 82 -8.85 -7.98 15.64
C GLN A 82 -8.76 -8.16 17.16
N ARG A 83 -7.74 -7.61 17.82
CA ARG A 83 -7.63 -7.59 19.29
C ARG A 83 -8.81 -6.89 19.96
N SER A 84 -9.32 -5.83 19.34
CA SER A 84 -10.49 -5.12 19.88
C SER A 84 -11.76 -5.99 19.82
N ILE A 85 -11.88 -6.83 18.79
CA ILE A 85 -13.01 -7.77 18.61
C ILE A 85 -12.96 -8.92 19.62
N GLU A 86 -11.77 -9.37 20.03
CA GLU A 86 -11.61 -10.47 21.01
C GLU A 86 -12.30 -10.18 22.37
N SER A 87 -12.50 -8.91 22.70
CA SER A 87 -13.22 -8.50 23.92
C SER A 87 -14.75 -8.66 23.83
N LEU A 88 -15.30 -8.88 22.64
CA LEU A 88 -16.74 -9.01 22.40
C LEU A 88 -17.21 -10.44 22.64
N SER A 89 -18.48 -10.60 23.00
CA SER A 89 -19.10 -11.93 23.13
C SER A 89 -19.11 -12.64 21.78
N SER A 90 -18.66 -13.91 21.78
CA SER A 90 -18.63 -14.71 20.55
C SER A 90 -20.03 -14.86 19.94
N ASN A 91 -20.13 -14.50 18.66
CA ASN A 91 -21.30 -14.65 17.82
C ASN A 91 -20.87 -14.57 16.34
N SER A 92 -21.78 -14.92 15.43
CA SER A 92 -21.49 -14.95 14.00
C SER A 92 -21.02 -13.62 13.41
N HIS A 93 -21.41 -12.48 13.98
CA HIS A 93 -20.96 -11.16 13.53
C HIS A 93 -19.52 -10.87 13.97
N ALA A 94 -19.18 -11.20 15.22
CA ALA A 94 -17.81 -11.04 15.74
C ALA A 94 -16.83 -11.95 14.97
N GLU A 95 -17.23 -13.20 14.70
CA GLU A 95 -16.48 -14.14 13.87
C GLU A 95 -16.31 -13.61 12.43
N GLY A 96 -17.37 -13.05 11.84
CA GLY A 96 -17.32 -12.44 10.50
C GLY A 96 -16.38 -11.24 10.40
N LEU A 97 -16.40 -10.35 11.40
CA LEU A 97 -15.48 -9.21 11.46
C LEU A 97 -14.02 -9.66 11.62
N PHE A 98 -13.78 -10.68 12.44
CA PHE A 98 -12.44 -11.25 12.59
C PHE A 98 -11.94 -11.87 11.28
N ALA A 99 -12.80 -12.62 10.60
CA ALA A 99 -12.51 -13.24 9.31
C ALA A 99 -12.25 -12.21 8.19
N LEU A 100 -12.94 -11.06 8.21
CA LEU A 100 -12.65 -9.96 7.29
C LEU A 100 -11.22 -9.45 7.45
N GLY A 101 -10.74 -9.33 8.69
CA GLY A 101 -9.33 -9.01 8.97
C GLY A 101 -8.37 -10.00 8.32
N ASN A 102 -8.63 -11.30 8.44
CA ASN A 102 -7.81 -12.34 7.80
C ASN A 102 -7.82 -12.21 6.27
N ALA A 103 -9.00 -12.02 5.66
CA ALA A 103 -9.11 -11.83 4.21
C ALA A 103 -8.31 -10.59 3.74
N MET A 104 -8.34 -9.49 4.49
CA MET A 104 -7.53 -8.30 4.16
C MET A 104 -6.02 -8.56 4.26
N ARG A 105 -5.56 -9.37 5.22
CA ARG A 105 -4.14 -9.77 5.29
C ARG A 105 -3.73 -10.60 4.09
N GLU A 106 -4.55 -11.56 3.68
CA GLU A 106 -4.30 -12.36 2.47
C GLU A 106 -4.17 -11.46 1.23
N MET A 107 -5.04 -10.44 1.11
CA MET A 107 -4.92 -9.44 0.04
C MET A 107 -3.60 -8.66 0.10
N PHE A 108 -3.06 -8.36 1.29
CA PHE A 108 -1.76 -7.71 1.43
C PHE A 108 -0.59 -8.64 1.06
N GLU A 109 -0.65 -9.91 1.42
CA GLU A 109 0.37 -10.89 1.02
C GLU A 109 0.41 -11.08 -0.50
N GLN A 110 -0.73 -11.01 -1.18
CA GLN A 110 -0.78 -11.02 -2.66
C GLN A 110 -0.08 -9.81 -3.29
N LEU A 111 0.08 -8.69 -2.58
CA LEU A 111 0.86 -7.54 -3.06
C LEU A 111 2.35 -7.77 -2.94
N ARG A 112 2.79 -8.78 -2.16
CA ARG A 112 4.19 -9.19 -2.00
C ARG A 112 4.72 -10.08 -3.13
N LEU A 113 3.82 -10.71 -3.88
CA LEU A 113 4.13 -11.57 -5.03
C LEU A 113 4.23 -10.73 -6.32
#